data_AF-A0A0J8B0S5-F1
#
_entry.id   AF-A0A0J8B0S5-F1
#
_cell.length_a   1.000
_cell.length_b   1.000
_cell.length_c   1.000
_cell.angle_alpha   90.00
_cell.angle_beta   90.00
_cell.angle_gamma   90.00
#
_symmetry.space_group_name_H-M   'P 1'
#
loop_
_entity.id
_entity.type
_entity.pdbx_description
1 polymer ?
#
loop_
_entity_poly.entity_id
_entity_poly.type
_entity_poly.pdbx_seq_one_letter_code
_entity_poly.pdbx_strand_id
1 'polypeptide(L)'
;LDSAELWLEDNFESDQVSLFTDKLAELKALSDDIFFRIKEAGLRTDSLADLDAAVASASKSLKKIREKMDWVPQEMIQSHEKLLTETMEWLASKTAEHNSMDPVENPKFLASDVDKQKKQLVDRTALLQRYPKPPPKPADTKKKNATEPGKAKSSGNSESSAEPSTDSSKEASNESFNEPSVESSNESSTESSNEDPAKSGEVPESTPEESGESEPQDVEN
;
A
#
# COMPACT_ATOMS: atom_id res chain seq x y z
N LEU A 1 -12.90 -38.93 3.76
CA LEU A 1 -11.78 -39.86 3.99
C LEU A 1 -11.70 -40.84 2.84
N ASP A 2 -12.85 -41.39 2.46
CA ASP A 2 -13.07 -42.36 1.39
C ASP A 2 -12.40 -41.98 0.04
N SER A 3 -12.42 -40.71 -0.37
CA SER A 3 -11.83 -40.30 -1.65
C SER A 3 -10.30 -40.42 -1.72
N ALA A 4 -9.60 -40.29 -0.58
CA ALA A 4 -8.15 -40.41 -0.55
C ALA A 4 -7.72 -41.88 -0.50
N GLU A 5 -8.49 -42.71 0.20
CA GLU A 5 -8.32 -44.17 0.27
C GLU A 5 -8.54 -44.80 -1.11
N LEU A 6 -9.66 -44.47 -1.77
CA LEU A 6 -9.96 -44.92 -3.13
C LEU A 6 -8.86 -44.51 -4.13
N TRP A 7 -8.34 -43.28 -4.01
CA TRP A 7 -7.23 -42.84 -4.88
C TRP A 7 -5.96 -43.67 -4.66
N LEU A 8 -5.66 -44.05 -3.42
CA LEU A 8 -4.48 -44.87 -3.13
C LEU A 8 -4.67 -46.31 -3.62
N GLU A 9 -5.86 -46.89 -3.45
CA GLU A 9 -6.19 -48.24 -3.95
C GLU A 9 -6.10 -48.32 -5.48
N ASP A 10 -6.67 -47.32 -6.19
CA ASP A 10 -6.65 -47.25 -7.65
C ASP A 10 -5.23 -47.12 -8.24
N ASN A 11 -4.28 -46.61 -7.45
CA ASN A 11 -2.91 -46.31 -7.89
C ASN A 11 -1.83 -47.11 -7.14
N PHE A 12 -2.22 -48.07 -6.29
CA PHE A 12 -1.33 -48.85 -5.42
C PHE A 12 -0.32 -49.71 -6.22
N GLU A 13 -0.72 -50.17 -7.41
CA GLU A 13 0.13 -50.94 -8.31
C GLU A 13 0.95 -50.06 -9.27
N SER A 14 0.85 -48.73 -9.17
CA SER A 14 1.61 -47.82 -10.04
C SER A 14 3.02 -47.59 -9.50
N ASP A 15 4.03 -48.05 -10.23
CA ASP A 15 5.45 -47.74 -9.94
C ASP A 15 5.84 -46.29 -10.36
N GLN A 16 4.86 -45.43 -10.66
CA GLN A 16 5.08 -44.09 -11.18
C GLN A 16 5.26 -43.08 -10.06
N VAL A 17 6.52 -42.81 -9.70
CA VAL A 17 6.89 -41.74 -8.73
C VAL A 17 6.25 -40.39 -9.09
N SER A 18 6.10 -40.08 -10.40
CA SER A 18 5.48 -38.85 -10.88
C SER A 18 4.05 -38.65 -10.37
N LEU A 19 3.25 -39.72 -10.30
CA LEU A 19 1.87 -39.64 -9.84
C LEU A 19 1.79 -39.20 -8.37
N PHE A 20 2.64 -39.78 -7.52
CA PHE A 20 2.69 -39.43 -6.10
C PHE A 20 3.27 -38.03 -5.89
N THR A 21 4.25 -37.61 -6.69
CA THR A 21 4.77 -36.23 -6.62
C THR A 21 3.72 -35.21 -7.05
N ASP A 22 2.94 -35.52 -8.08
CA ASP A 22 1.85 -34.66 -8.55
C ASP A 22 0.75 -34.57 -7.49
N LYS A 23 0.38 -35.69 -6.86
CA LYS A 23 -0.60 -35.69 -5.76
C LYS A 23 -0.11 -34.91 -4.54
N LEU A 24 1.17 -35.05 -4.20
CA LEU A 24 1.81 -34.26 -3.15
C LEU A 24 1.78 -32.75 -3.47
N ALA A 25 2.02 -32.38 -4.74
CA ALA A 25 1.97 -30.99 -5.18
C ALA A 25 0.56 -30.41 -5.06
N GLU A 26 -0.48 -31.18 -5.42
CA GLU A 26 -1.89 -30.80 -5.24
C GLU A 26 -2.24 -30.56 -3.76
N LEU A 27 -1.83 -31.47 -2.86
CA LEU A 27 -2.06 -31.32 -1.43
C LEU A 27 -1.33 -30.10 -0.86
N LYS A 28 -0.09 -29.87 -1.29
CA LYS A 28 0.68 -28.69 -0.89
C LYS A 28 0.00 -27.40 -1.32
N ALA A 29 -0.44 -27.32 -2.58
CA ALA A 29 -1.18 -26.16 -3.08
C ALA A 29 -2.44 -25.88 -2.25
N LEU A 30 -3.21 -26.92 -1.89
CA LEU A 30 -4.37 -26.75 -1.02
C LEU A 30 -3.98 -26.24 0.38
N SER A 31 -2.88 -26.75 0.94
CA SER A 31 -2.38 -26.32 2.25
C SER A 31 -1.86 -24.87 2.24
N ASP A 32 -1.18 -24.45 1.17
CA ASP A 32 -0.65 -23.10 1.01
C ASP A 32 -1.80 -22.08 0.98
N ASP A 33 -2.89 -22.39 0.29
CA ASP A 33 -4.11 -21.60 0.26
C ASP A 33 -4.73 -21.43 1.67
N ILE A 34 -4.74 -22.49 2.48
CA ILE A 34 -5.24 -22.43 3.87
C ILE A 34 -4.36 -21.51 4.71
N PHE A 35 -3.04 -21.69 4.65
CA PHE A 35 -2.10 -20.83 5.39
C PHE A 35 -2.17 -19.38 4.94
N PHE A 36 -2.31 -19.15 3.64
CA PHE A 36 -2.53 -17.82 3.08
C PHE A 36 -3.79 -17.19 3.66
N ARG A 37 -4.94 -17.87 3.63
CA ARG A 37 -6.20 -17.36 4.19
C ARG A 37 -6.09 -16.99 5.67
N ILE A 38 -5.43 -17.83 6.48
CA ILE A 38 -5.23 -17.58 7.92
C ILE A 38 -4.37 -16.35 8.15
N LYS A 39 -3.21 -16.28 7.46
CA LYS A 39 -2.29 -15.14 7.58
C LYS A 39 -2.97 -13.84 7.13
N GLU A 40 -3.65 -13.90 5.99
CA GLU A 40 -4.35 -12.78 5.40
C GLU A 40 -5.52 -12.32 6.27
N ALA A 41 -6.21 -13.23 6.96
CA ALA A 41 -7.26 -12.86 7.91
C ALA A 41 -6.73 -11.98 9.05
N GLY A 42 -5.59 -12.34 9.64
CA GLY A 42 -4.96 -11.53 10.69
C GLY A 42 -4.47 -10.18 10.19
N LEU A 43 -3.75 -10.16 9.05
CA LEU A 43 -3.27 -8.91 8.45
C LEU A 43 -4.42 -7.97 8.10
N ARG A 44 -5.51 -8.51 7.55
CA ARG A 44 -6.67 -7.71 7.16
C ARG A 44 -7.37 -7.10 8.36
N THR A 45 -7.55 -7.83 9.47
CA THR A 45 -8.17 -7.25 10.67
C THR A 45 -7.34 -6.08 11.21
N ASP A 46 -6.01 -6.20 11.18
CA ASP A 46 -5.11 -5.12 11.61
C ASP A 46 -5.18 -3.93 10.64
N SER A 47 -5.11 -4.16 9.33
CA SER A 47 -5.24 -3.10 8.32
C SER A 47 -6.60 -2.39 8.37
N LEU A 48 -7.68 -3.10 8.71
CA LEU A 48 -9.01 -2.52 8.89
C LEU A 48 -9.09 -1.62 10.12
N ALA A 49 -8.52 -2.05 11.25
CA ALA A 49 -8.45 -1.23 12.46
C ALA A 49 -7.62 0.05 12.22
N ASP A 50 -6.51 -0.09 11.51
CA ASP A 50 -5.65 1.02 11.07
C ASP A 50 -6.39 2.00 10.15
N LEU A 51 -7.18 1.49 9.19
CA LEU A 51 -7.97 2.32 8.29
C LEU A 51 -9.04 3.09 9.05
N ASP A 52 -9.75 2.45 9.99
CA ASP A 52 -10.74 3.12 10.83
C ASP A 52 -10.11 4.23 11.69
N ALA A 53 -8.94 3.96 12.28
CA ALA A 53 -8.17 4.97 12.99
C ALA A 53 -7.75 6.13 12.07
N ALA A 54 -7.36 5.85 10.82
CA ALA A 54 -7.02 6.86 9.83
C ALA A 54 -8.24 7.71 9.44
N VAL A 55 -9.41 7.10 9.24
CA VAL A 55 -10.69 7.76 8.97
C VAL A 55 -11.10 8.69 10.12
N ALA A 56 -10.99 8.23 11.36
CA ALA A 56 -11.26 9.05 12.53
C ALA A 56 -10.29 10.24 12.64
N SER A 57 -9.00 10.01 12.38
CA SER A 57 -7.96 11.05 12.37
C SER A 57 -8.17 12.09 11.27
N ALA A 58 -8.51 11.65 10.06
CA ALA A 58 -8.83 12.52 8.92
C ALA A 58 -10.06 13.39 9.22
N SER A 59 -11.12 12.79 9.76
CA SER A 59 -12.34 13.50 10.21
C SER A 59 -12.04 14.58 11.24
N LYS A 60 -11.18 14.28 12.23
CA LYS A 60 -10.74 15.24 13.24
C LYS A 60 -9.89 16.36 12.64
N SER A 61 -9.04 16.01 11.68
CA SER A 61 -8.19 16.97 10.95
C SER A 61 -9.04 17.95 10.14
N LEU A 62 -10.07 17.48 9.45
CA LEU A 62 -11.02 18.32 8.72
C LEU A 62 -11.69 19.36 9.61
N LYS A 63 -12.18 18.95 10.78
CA LYS A 63 -12.77 19.88 11.76
C LYS A 63 -11.77 20.96 12.17
N LYS A 64 -10.54 20.57 12.50
CA LYS A 64 -9.47 21.50 12.89
C LYS A 64 -9.09 22.46 11.75
N ILE A 65 -9.06 21.99 10.51
CA ILE A 65 -8.76 22.81 9.33
C ILE A 65 -9.86 23.85 9.13
N ARG A 66 -11.14 23.45 9.21
CA ARG A 66 -12.28 24.37 9.09
C ARG A 66 -12.29 25.45 10.18
N GLU A 67 -11.80 25.15 11.39
CA GLU A 67 -11.77 26.10 12.50
C GLU A 67 -10.54 27.03 12.51
N LYS A 68 -9.38 26.55 12.05
CA LYS A 68 -8.09 27.25 12.25
C LYS A 68 -7.43 27.74 10.97
N MET A 69 -7.87 27.26 9.81
CA MET A 69 -7.20 27.48 8.53
C MET A 69 -8.15 28.05 7.48
N ASP A 70 -8.64 29.28 7.71
CA ASP A 70 -9.54 29.99 6.80
C ASP A 70 -8.94 30.26 5.41
N TRP A 71 -7.62 30.13 5.26
CA TRP A 71 -6.92 30.30 3.98
C TRP A 71 -6.92 29.05 3.10
N VAL A 72 -7.38 27.90 3.62
CA VAL A 72 -7.49 26.67 2.83
C VAL A 72 -8.74 26.76 1.94
N PRO A 73 -8.62 26.54 0.62
CA PRO A 73 -9.78 26.58 -0.27
C PRO A 73 -10.85 25.56 0.14
N GLN A 74 -12.12 25.98 0.17
CA GLN A 74 -13.24 25.09 0.48
C GLN A 74 -13.35 23.90 -0.48
N GLU A 75 -12.97 24.07 -1.74
CA GLU A 75 -12.95 22.99 -2.73
C GLU A 75 -12.03 21.84 -2.30
N MET A 76 -10.87 22.14 -1.69
CA MET A 76 -9.96 21.09 -1.21
C MET A 76 -10.53 20.36 0.00
N ILE A 77 -11.25 21.07 0.88
CA ILE A 77 -11.93 20.49 2.04
C ILE A 77 -13.05 19.57 1.56
N GLN A 78 -13.91 20.03 0.64
CA GLN A 78 -14.98 19.23 0.05
C GLN A 78 -14.44 18.02 -0.72
N SER A 79 -13.34 18.18 -1.46
CA SER A 79 -12.62 17.08 -2.12
C SER A 79 -12.20 16.00 -1.12
N HIS A 80 -11.71 16.39 0.05
CA HIS A 80 -11.28 15.44 1.07
C HIS A 80 -12.47 14.81 1.82
N GLU A 81 -13.55 15.57 2.05
CA GLU A 81 -14.83 15.03 2.56
C GLU A 81 -15.39 13.96 1.60
N LYS A 82 -15.34 14.19 0.28
CA LYS A 82 -15.73 13.19 -0.73
C LYS A 82 -14.86 11.94 -0.66
N LEU A 83 -13.53 12.10 -0.63
CA LEU A 83 -12.60 10.98 -0.51
C LEU A 83 -12.87 10.14 0.75
N LEU A 84 -13.22 10.78 1.86
CA LEU A 84 -13.57 10.10 3.11
C LEU A 84 -14.83 9.24 2.95
N THR A 85 -15.87 9.81 2.35
CA THR A 85 -17.12 9.09 2.07
C THR A 85 -16.88 7.93 1.10
N GLU A 86 -16.14 8.16 0.01
CA GLU A 86 -15.75 7.13 -0.96
C GLU A 86 -14.97 5.99 -0.28
N THR A 87 -14.06 6.31 0.65
CA THR A 87 -13.29 5.32 1.41
C THR A 87 -14.22 4.47 2.30
N MET A 88 -15.19 5.10 2.97
CA MET A 88 -16.17 4.40 3.80
C MET A 88 -17.09 3.51 2.98
N GLU A 89 -17.58 4.00 1.83
CA GLU A 89 -18.42 3.24 0.91
C GLU A 89 -17.66 2.06 0.30
N TRP A 90 -16.41 2.28 -0.11
CA TRP A 90 -15.53 1.21 -0.59
C TRP A 90 -15.35 0.13 0.46
N LEU A 91 -15.10 0.51 1.72
CA LEU A 91 -14.93 -0.43 2.81
C LEU A 91 -16.20 -1.24 3.08
N ALA A 92 -17.36 -0.58 3.08
CA ALA A 92 -18.65 -1.23 3.23
C ALA A 92 -18.92 -2.22 2.09
N SER A 93 -18.67 -1.81 0.84
CA SER A 93 -18.82 -2.67 -0.34
C SER A 93 -17.91 -3.91 -0.25
N LYS A 94 -16.62 -3.72 0.06
CA LYS A 94 -15.67 -4.84 0.16
C LYS A 94 -15.99 -5.79 1.30
N THR A 95 -16.43 -5.27 2.44
CA THR A 95 -16.85 -6.10 3.56
C THR A 95 -18.11 -6.91 3.20
N ALA A 96 -19.09 -6.29 2.52
CA ALA A 96 -20.28 -6.99 2.07
C ALA A 96 -19.98 -8.06 1.01
N GLU A 97 -19.11 -7.74 0.04
CA GLU A 97 -18.61 -8.70 -0.95
C GLU A 97 -17.97 -9.91 -0.27
N HIS A 98 -17.07 -9.69 0.68
CA HIS A 98 -16.39 -10.76 1.42
C HIS A 98 -17.36 -11.60 2.27
N ASN A 99 -18.32 -10.97 2.96
CA ASN A 99 -19.30 -11.69 3.77
C ASN A 99 -20.24 -12.57 2.94
N SER A 100 -20.36 -12.29 1.64
CA SER A 100 -21.17 -13.08 0.71
C SER A 100 -20.39 -14.21 0.03
N MET A 101 -19.07 -14.32 0.28
CA MET A 101 -18.22 -15.35 -0.31
C MET A 101 -18.28 -16.66 0.46
N ASP A 102 -17.93 -17.76 -0.24
CA ASP A 102 -17.76 -19.05 0.39
C ASP A 102 -16.55 -19.04 1.35
N PRO A 103 -16.65 -19.66 2.55
CA PRO A 103 -15.53 -19.71 3.50
C PRO A 103 -14.25 -20.38 2.99
N VAL A 104 -14.36 -21.22 1.97
CA VAL A 104 -13.22 -21.95 1.37
C VAL A 104 -12.54 -21.12 0.27
N GLU A 105 -13.20 -20.10 -0.26
CA GLU A 105 -12.61 -19.24 -1.28
C GLU A 105 -11.56 -18.28 -0.70
N ASN A 106 -10.57 -17.95 -1.53
CA ASN A 106 -9.57 -16.95 -1.17
C ASN A 106 -10.20 -15.55 -1.13
N PRO A 107 -9.80 -14.66 -0.21
CA PRO A 107 -10.38 -13.34 -0.08
C PRO A 107 -10.17 -12.48 -1.34
N LYS A 108 -11.24 -11.86 -1.85
CA LYS A 108 -11.21 -11.01 -3.07
C LYS A 108 -10.42 -9.72 -2.93
N PHE A 109 -10.25 -9.22 -1.71
CA PHE A 109 -9.44 -8.03 -1.45
C PHE A 109 -8.46 -8.35 -0.32
N LEU A 110 -7.24 -7.83 -0.46
CA LEU A 110 -6.15 -8.12 0.45
C LEU A 110 -5.92 -6.94 1.42
N ALA A 111 -5.21 -7.19 2.51
CA ALA A 111 -4.71 -6.21 3.46
C ALA A 111 -3.91 -5.12 2.73
N SER A 112 -3.15 -5.51 1.70
CA SER A 112 -2.42 -4.57 0.85
C SER A 112 -3.32 -3.55 0.14
N ASP A 113 -4.55 -3.91 -0.22
CA ASP A 113 -5.50 -3.00 -0.85
C ASP A 113 -6.10 -2.03 0.16
N VAL A 114 -6.37 -2.51 1.38
CA VAL A 114 -6.78 -1.66 2.51
C VAL A 114 -5.67 -0.65 2.85
N ASP A 115 -4.42 -1.09 2.86
CA ASP A 115 -3.27 -0.21 3.12
C ASP A 115 -3.07 0.86 2.03
N LYS A 116 -3.36 0.54 0.76
CA LYS A 116 -3.36 1.55 -0.31
C LYS A 116 -4.40 2.63 -0.06
N GLN A 117 -5.63 2.24 0.29
CA GLN A 117 -6.71 3.19 0.62
C GLN A 117 -6.35 4.05 1.82
N LYS A 118 -5.82 3.42 2.89
CA LYS A 118 -5.29 4.11 4.07
C LYS A 118 -4.24 5.15 3.69
N LYS A 119 -3.26 4.76 2.87
CA LYS A 119 -2.18 5.65 2.44
C LYS A 119 -2.71 6.85 1.66
N GLN A 120 -3.62 6.63 0.71
CA GLN A 120 -4.24 7.72 -0.06
C GLN A 120 -4.95 8.73 0.85
N LEU A 121 -5.72 8.23 1.84
CA LEU A 121 -6.41 9.08 2.80
C LEU A 121 -5.43 9.88 3.68
N VAL A 122 -4.40 9.23 4.20
CA VAL A 122 -3.38 9.85 5.07
C VAL A 122 -2.57 10.90 4.30
N ASP A 123 -2.12 10.58 3.09
CA ASP A 123 -1.32 11.49 2.26
C ASP A 123 -2.13 12.74 1.90
N ARG A 124 -3.41 12.58 1.55
CA ARG A 124 -4.31 13.70 1.28
C ARG A 124 -4.55 14.55 2.53
N THR A 125 -4.76 13.92 3.68
CA THR A 125 -4.92 14.59 4.97
C THR A 125 -3.68 15.44 5.29
N ALA A 126 -2.48 14.87 5.14
CA ALA A 126 -1.22 15.54 5.41
C ALA A 126 -1.00 16.74 4.48
N LEU A 127 -1.38 16.62 3.21
CA LEU A 127 -1.31 17.72 2.24
C LEU A 127 -2.20 18.90 2.65
N LEU A 128 -3.43 18.63 3.10
CA LEU A 128 -4.34 19.67 3.59
C LEU A 128 -3.80 20.33 4.88
N GLN A 129 -3.29 19.54 5.82
CA GLN A 129 -2.74 20.06 7.08
C GLN A 129 -1.53 20.97 6.87
N ARG A 130 -0.73 20.72 5.83
CA ARG A 130 0.48 21.48 5.49
C ARG A 130 0.21 22.63 4.51
N TYR A 131 -1.06 22.91 4.18
CA TYR A 131 -1.39 23.94 3.21
C TYR A 131 -0.88 25.32 3.68
N PRO A 132 -0.02 25.99 2.90
CA PRO A 132 0.75 27.14 3.35
C PRO A 132 -0.15 28.34 3.65
N LYS A 133 0.15 29.04 4.74
CA LYS A 133 -0.53 30.30 5.08
C LYS A 133 -0.07 31.41 4.14
N PRO A 134 -0.99 32.20 3.55
CA PRO A 134 -0.63 33.33 2.71
C PRO A 134 0.29 34.31 3.47
N PRO A 135 1.31 34.87 2.81
CA PRO A 135 2.18 35.86 3.44
C PRO A 135 1.37 37.09 3.88
N PRO A 136 1.73 37.74 4.99
CA PRO A 136 1.07 38.98 5.39
C PRO A 136 1.27 40.04 4.32
N LYS A 137 0.22 40.80 4.00
CA LYS A 137 0.34 41.94 3.08
C LYS A 137 1.40 42.91 3.63
N PRO A 138 2.35 43.39 2.81
CA PRO A 138 3.31 44.39 3.26
C PRO A 138 2.53 45.61 3.75
N ALA A 139 2.84 46.06 4.97
CA ALA A 139 2.27 47.29 5.48
C ALA A 139 2.68 48.42 4.53
N ASP A 140 1.69 49.15 4.01
CA ASP A 140 1.94 50.41 3.31
C ASP A 140 2.64 51.35 4.30
N THR A 141 3.98 51.33 4.29
CA THR A 141 4.75 52.41 4.88
C THR A 141 4.46 53.62 4.01
N LYS A 142 3.40 54.36 4.37
CA LYS A 142 3.21 55.75 3.96
C LYS A 142 4.47 56.49 4.41
N LYS A 143 5.48 56.53 3.54
CA LYS A 143 6.56 57.50 3.63
C LYS A 143 5.89 58.86 3.56
N LYS A 144 5.66 59.48 4.73
CA LYS A 144 5.48 60.93 4.83
C LYS A 144 6.81 61.55 4.39
N ASN A 145 7.05 61.65 3.09
CA ASN A 145 8.03 62.60 2.57
C ASN A 145 7.38 63.97 2.61
N ALA A 146 7.53 64.64 3.74
CA ALA A 146 7.39 66.09 3.81
C ALA A 146 8.71 66.69 3.31
N THR A 147 8.76 67.14 2.06
CA THR A 147 9.65 68.25 1.65
C THR A 147 9.05 68.92 0.40
N GLU A 148 8.74 70.20 0.55
CA GLU A 148 8.24 71.12 -0.48
C GLU A 148 9.39 71.67 -1.38
N PRO A 149 9.10 72.44 -2.44
CA PRO A 149 9.87 72.45 -3.69
C PRO A 149 11.02 73.46 -3.72
N GLY A 150 12.17 73.05 -4.26
CA GLY A 150 13.33 73.90 -4.53
C GLY A 150 13.81 73.76 -5.97
N LYS A 151 13.85 74.88 -6.68
CA LYS A 151 14.00 75.04 -8.14
C LYS A 151 15.48 75.21 -8.56
N ALA A 152 15.74 74.87 -9.82
CA ALA A 152 16.87 75.29 -10.70
C ALA A 152 18.21 74.55 -10.56
N LYS A 153 19.11 74.47 -11.56
CA LYS A 153 19.11 74.46 -13.04
C LYS A 153 20.58 74.22 -13.44
N SER A 154 20.83 73.29 -14.38
CA SER A 154 21.92 73.27 -15.37
C SER A 154 23.41 73.24 -14.94
N SER A 155 24.13 72.22 -15.45
CA SER A 155 25.27 72.32 -16.40
C SER A 155 26.47 71.42 -16.04
N GLY A 156 27.06 70.73 -17.04
CA GLY A 156 28.49 70.41 -17.01
C GLY A 156 28.94 68.97 -17.33
N ASN A 157 28.72 68.53 -18.57
CA ASN A 157 29.56 67.67 -19.42
C ASN A 157 30.83 66.97 -18.85
N SER A 158 30.96 65.66 -19.06
CA SER A 158 32.13 65.07 -19.75
C SER A 158 31.87 63.63 -20.24
N GLU A 159 32.09 63.45 -21.54
CA GLU A 159 31.99 62.22 -22.35
C GLU A 159 33.05 61.16 -22.04
N SER A 160 32.68 59.90 -22.31
CA SER A 160 33.39 58.91 -23.14
C SER A 160 32.79 57.53 -22.81
N SER A 161 32.45 56.59 -23.69
CA SER A 161 32.40 56.44 -25.15
C SER A 161 31.85 55.01 -25.41
N ALA A 162 31.34 54.76 -26.61
CA ALA A 162 31.06 53.46 -27.24
C ALA A 162 29.72 52.72 -26.93
N GLU A 163 28.68 53.17 -27.64
CA GLU A 163 27.58 52.41 -28.26
C GLU A 163 28.08 51.48 -29.42
N PRO A 164 27.24 50.79 -30.23
CA PRO A 164 25.88 50.23 -30.04
C PRO A 164 25.79 48.76 -30.56
N SER A 165 24.69 47.99 -30.48
CA SER A 165 23.58 48.01 -31.46
C SER A 165 22.51 46.94 -31.13
N THR A 166 21.23 47.34 -31.25
CA THR A 166 20.09 46.71 -31.98
C THR A 166 19.81 45.20 -31.83
N ASP A 167 18.60 44.65 -31.81
CA ASP A 167 17.21 45.12 -31.97
C ASP A 167 16.29 43.90 -31.67
N SER A 168 15.07 44.20 -31.20
CA SER A 168 13.78 43.49 -31.25
C SER A 168 13.63 41.95 -31.32
N SER A 169 12.62 41.49 -30.57
CA SER A 169 11.50 40.62 -31.00
C SER A 169 11.32 39.29 -30.24
N LYS A 170 10.29 39.30 -29.39
CA LYS A 170 9.08 38.46 -29.43
C LYS A 170 9.16 36.91 -29.43
N GLU A 171 8.32 36.39 -28.53
CA GLU A 171 7.48 35.18 -28.63
C GLU A 171 8.03 33.80 -28.22
N ALA A 172 7.34 33.26 -27.20
CA ALA A 172 6.86 31.89 -27.05
C ALA A 172 7.82 30.72 -27.34
N SER A 173 8.15 29.97 -26.28
CA SER A 173 8.46 28.54 -26.43
C SER A 173 7.72 27.74 -25.36
N ASN A 174 6.73 27.02 -25.89
CA ASN A 174 6.21 25.76 -25.40
C ASN A 174 7.35 24.72 -25.49
N GLU A 175 7.65 24.00 -24.41
CA GLU A 175 8.56 22.85 -24.50
C GLU A 175 7.92 21.60 -23.87
N SER A 176 7.73 20.64 -24.77
CA SER A 176 7.29 19.28 -24.60
C SER A 176 8.30 18.49 -23.76
N PHE A 177 7.83 17.71 -22.79
CA PHE A 177 8.68 16.70 -22.14
C PHE A 177 8.52 15.36 -22.87
N ASN A 178 9.66 14.83 -23.30
CA ASN A 178 9.82 13.66 -24.15
C ASN A 178 9.83 12.37 -23.30
N GLU A 179 9.17 11.32 -23.82
CA GLU A 179 9.30 9.93 -23.39
C GLU A 179 10.63 9.34 -23.92
N PRO A 180 11.16 8.28 -23.30
CA PRO A 180 11.52 7.16 -24.16
C PRO A 180 11.14 5.79 -23.58
N SER A 181 10.44 5.02 -24.42
CA SER A 181 10.38 3.56 -24.42
C SER A 181 11.68 2.97 -24.98
N VAL A 182 12.23 1.93 -24.34
CA VAL A 182 13.05 0.91 -24.99
C VAL A 182 12.79 -0.46 -24.35
N GLU A 183 12.29 -1.36 -25.18
CA GLU A 183 12.09 -2.79 -24.94
C GLU A 183 13.28 -3.55 -25.55
N SER A 184 13.81 -4.56 -24.86
CA SER A 184 14.61 -5.60 -25.50
C SER A 184 14.67 -6.88 -24.66
N SER A 185 14.16 -7.94 -25.26
CA SER A 185 14.15 -9.33 -24.83
C SER A 185 15.55 -9.97 -24.85
N ASN A 186 15.83 -10.91 -23.95
CA ASN A 186 16.55 -12.13 -24.32
C ASN A 186 16.29 -13.29 -23.34
N GLU A 187 16.30 -14.50 -23.90
CA GLU A 187 15.84 -15.77 -23.35
C GLU A 187 16.99 -16.62 -22.77
N SER A 188 16.63 -17.50 -21.82
CA SER A 188 17.22 -18.83 -21.49
C SER A 188 18.69 -18.96 -21.03
N SER A 189 18.89 -19.47 -19.81
CA SER A 189 19.49 -20.80 -19.57
C SER A 189 19.59 -21.15 -18.07
N THR A 190 19.36 -22.44 -17.84
CA THR A 190 19.51 -23.27 -16.64
C THR A 190 20.90 -23.23 -15.99
N GLU A 191 20.97 -23.29 -14.66
CA GLU A 191 21.96 -24.14 -13.96
C GLU A 191 21.53 -24.45 -12.52
N SER A 192 21.26 -25.73 -12.26
CA SER A 192 21.16 -26.31 -10.92
C SER A 192 22.57 -26.56 -10.39
N SER A 193 22.84 -26.10 -9.17
CA SER A 193 24.02 -26.52 -8.42
C SER A 193 23.59 -27.44 -7.27
N ASN A 194 24.11 -28.66 -7.31
CA ASN A 194 24.09 -29.67 -6.25
C ASN A 194 24.62 -29.10 -4.92
N GLU A 195 24.10 -29.59 -3.79
CA GLU A 195 24.91 -30.10 -2.66
C GLU A 195 24.06 -31.05 -1.77
N ASP A 196 24.44 -32.33 -1.76
CA ASP A 196 24.47 -33.25 -0.60
C ASP A 196 25.99 -33.53 -0.40
N PRO A 197 26.57 -33.82 0.79
CA PRO A 197 25.98 -34.77 1.72
C PRO A 197 26.25 -34.61 3.24
N ALA A 198 25.50 -35.41 3.99
CA ALA A 198 25.98 -36.27 5.09
C ALA A 198 25.38 -36.05 6.49
N LYS A 199 24.77 -37.15 6.97
CA LYS A 199 25.05 -37.81 8.25
C LYS A 199 24.35 -37.28 9.51
N SER A 200 23.28 -37.96 9.88
CA SER A 200 23.00 -38.42 11.25
C SER A 200 21.98 -39.55 11.12
N GLY A 201 22.08 -40.71 11.75
CA GLY A 201 22.55 -40.98 13.10
C GLY A 201 21.55 -41.99 13.66
N GLU A 202 22.09 -43.11 14.10
CA GLU A 202 21.46 -44.38 14.43
C GLU A 202 20.62 -44.34 15.73
N VAL A 203 19.58 -45.20 15.79
CA VAL A 203 18.90 -45.87 16.93
C VAL A 203 18.10 -45.08 18.01
N PRO A 204 17.17 -45.72 18.78
CA PRO A 204 16.43 -46.98 18.56
C PRO A 204 14.91 -46.93 18.86
N GLU A 205 14.25 -47.97 18.32
CA GLU A 205 13.12 -48.73 18.86
C GLU A 205 12.88 -48.62 20.38
N SER A 206 11.63 -48.32 20.76
CA SER A 206 11.08 -48.58 22.09
C SER A 206 9.59 -48.86 21.97
N THR A 207 9.27 -50.15 22.00
CA THR A 207 7.98 -50.69 22.43
C THR A 207 7.71 -50.29 23.89
N PRO A 208 6.45 -50.02 24.25
CA PRO A 208 6.00 -50.22 25.62
C PRO A 208 5.20 -51.51 25.71
N GLU A 209 5.62 -52.35 26.66
CA GLU A 209 4.97 -53.56 27.12
C GLU A 209 3.49 -53.31 27.52
N GLU A 210 2.64 -54.21 27.04
CA GLU A 210 1.29 -54.43 27.53
C GLU A 210 1.39 -55.18 28.87
N SER A 211 1.38 -54.44 29.98
CA SER A 211 1.15 -54.98 31.32
C SER A 211 -0.35 -54.89 31.62
N GLY A 212 -1.01 -56.04 31.68
CA GLY A 212 -2.35 -56.16 32.23
C GLY A 212 -2.38 -55.82 33.72
N GLU A 213 -3.56 -55.45 34.21
CA GLU A 213 -4.21 -56.06 35.39
C GLU A 213 -5.56 -55.36 35.65
N SER A 214 -6.55 -56.18 36.01
CA SER A 214 -7.68 -55.90 36.92
C SER A 214 -8.88 -55.06 36.45
N GLU A 215 -9.86 -55.82 35.94
CA GLU A 215 -11.30 -55.68 36.19
C GLU A 215 -11.60 -55.38 37.68
N PRO A 216 -12.59 -54.51 37.94
CA PRO A 216 -13.54 -54.80 39.00
C PRO A 216 -14.97 -54.81 38.46
N GLN A 217 -15.69 -55.87 38.84
CA GLN A 217 -17.13 -55.94 38.77
C GLN A 217 -17.74 -54.93 39.73
N ASP A 218 -18.68 -54.14 39.24
CA ASP A 218 -19.69 -53.52 40.10
C ASP A 218 -21.07 -54.08 39.73
N VAL A 219 -21.75 -54.42 40.80
CA VAL A 219 -23.01 -55.16 40.92
C VAL A 219 -24.14 -54.14 41.09
N GLU A 220 -25.37 -54.57 40.83
CA GLU A 220 -26.66 -53.86 41.05
C GLU A 220 -27.03 -52.79 39.99
N ASN A 221 -28.22 -52.81 39.39
CA ASN A 221 -29.54 -53.17 39.94
C ASN A 221 -30.54 -53.54 38.83
#